data_AF-A0A6I5NA16-F1
#
_entry.id   AF-A0A6I5NA16-F1
#
_cell.length_a   1.000
_cell.length_b   1.000
_cell.length_c   1.000
_cell.angle_alpha   90.00
_cell.angle_beta   90.00
_cell.angle_gamma   90.00
#
_symmetry.space_group_name_H-M   'P 1'
#
loop_
_entity.id
_entity.type
_entity.pdbx_description
1 polymer ?
#
loop_
_entity_poly.entity_id
_entity_poly.type
_entity_poly.pdbx_seq_one_letter_code
_entity_poly.pdbx_strand_id
1 'polypeptide(L)' 'LTDWLLFGCETKGLPPEVLSACHKTLCIPMAQTEVRSLNLSVSVAIGLFEAIRQLQ' A
#
# COMPACT_ATOMS: atom_id res chain seq x y z
N LEU A 1 -6.51 -17.73 -3.60
CA LEU A 1 -5.50 -16.78 -3.07
C LEU A 1 -4.65 -16.28 -4.23
N THR A 2 -5.23 -15.46 -5.10
CA THR A 2 -4.55 -14.93 -6.30
C THR A 2 -4.39 -13.41 -6.24
N ASP A 3 -4.66 -12.83 -5.08
CA ASP A 3 -4.59 -11.40 -4.84
C ASP A 3 -3.14 -11.01 -4.51
N TRP A 4 -2.69 -9.94 -5.17
CA TRP A 4 -1.34 -9.41 -5.00
C TRP A 4 -1.46 -8.01 -4.38
N LEU A 5 -0.72 -7.79 -3.30
CA LEU A 5 -0.51 -6.46 -2.74
C LEU A 5 0.79 -5.91 -3.29
N LEU A 6 0.70 -4.85 -4.09
CA LEU A 6 1.85 -4.23 -4.72
C LEU A 6 2.23 -2.95 -3.97
N PHE A 7 3.52 -2.83 -3.63
CA PHE A 7 4.05 -1.66 -2.92
C PHE A 7 5.18 -1.02 -3.72
N GLY A 8 5.22 0.31 -3.70
CA GLY A 8 6.22 1.10 -4.40
C GLY A 8 7.53 1.25 -3.64
N CYS A 9 8.54 1.77 -4.32
CA CYS A 9 9.81 2.14 -3.68
C CYS A 9 9.59 3.31 -2.71
N GLU A 10 10.27 3.33 -1.55
CA GLU A 10 10.11 4.39 -0.55
C GLU A 10 10.29 5.81 -1.10
N THR A 11 11.24 5.97 -2.02
CA THR A 11 11.60 7.29 -2.55
C THR A 11 10.78 7.70 -3.77
N LYS A 12 10.31 6.72 -4.55
CA LYS A 12 9.72 6.97 -5.89
C LYS A 12 8.27 6.50 -6.02
N GLY A 13 7.75 5.75 -5.05
CA GLY A 13 6.44 5.12 -5.11
C GLY A 13 6.34 4.08 -6.24
N LEU A 14 5.11 3.88 -6.73
CA LEU A 14 4.83 3.05 -7.89
C LEU A 14 4.79 3.92 -9.17
N PRO A 15 5.36 3.44 -10.28
CA PRO A 15 5.22 4.10 -11.58
C PRO A 15 3.73 4.26 -11.98
N PRO A 16 3.35 5.34 -12.69
CA PRO A 16 1.96 5.58 -13.09
C PRO A 16 1.36 4.46 -13.96
N GLU A 17 2.18 3.83 -14.80
CA GLU A 17 1.78 2.69 -15.64
C GLU A 17 1.36 1.47 -14.80
N VAL A 18 2.06 1.24 -13.68
CA VAL A 18 1.78 0.15 -12.76
C VAL A 18 0.52 0.45 -11.96
N LEU A 19 0.36 1.68 -11.47
CA LEU A 19 -0.87 2.13 -10.82
C LEU A 19 -2.09 2.02 -11.73
N SER A 20 -1.93 2.31 -13.02
CA SER A 20 -3.01 2.20 -14.02
C SER A 20 -3.36 0.75 -14.34
N ALA A 21 -2.41 -0.18 -14.16
CA ALA A 21 -2.64 -1.62 -14.33
C ALA A 21 -3.24 -2.30 -13.09
N CYS A 22 -3.20 -1.64 -11.93
CA CYS A 22 -3.80 -2.16 -10.70
C CYS A 22 -5.33 -2.15 -10.78
N HIS A 23 -5.96 -3.27 -10.45
CA HIS A 23 -7.43 -3.36 -10.36
C HIS A 23 -8.02 -2.41 -9.32
N LYS A 24 -7.29 -2.18 -8.22
CA LYS A 24 -7.66 -1.28 -7.13
C LYS A 24 -6.40 -0.63 -6.57
N THR A 25 -6.54 0.63 -6.17
CA THR A 25 -5.49 1.38 -5.46
C THR A 25 -5.99 1.71 -4.06
N LEU A 26 -5.15 1.50 -3.05
CA LEU A 26 -5.46 1.73 -1.65
C LEU A 26 -4.46 2.74 -1.07
N CYS A 27 -4.90 3.52 -0.09
CA CYS A 27 -4.06 4.45 0.65
C CYS A 27 -4.27 4.24 2.15
N ILE A 28 -3.21 4.31 2.93
CA ILE A 28 -3.27 4.28 4.39
C ILE A 28 -3.50 5.72 4.86
N PRO A 29 -4.66 6.04 5.48
CA PRO A 29 -4.91 7.39 5.98
C PRO A 29 -3.87 7.78 7.04
N MET A 30 -3.25 8.94 6.87
CA MET A 30 -2.32 9.51 7.85
C MET A 30 -2.93 10.77 8.47
N ALA A 31 -3.00 10.83 9.80
CA ALA A 31 -3.59 11.96 10.52
C ALA A 31 -2.67 13.18 10.59
N GLN A 32 -1.35 12.98 10.49
CA GLN A 32 -0.35 14.05 10.58
C GLN A 32 0.12 14.45 9.18
N THR A 33 0.04 15.75 8.86
CA THR A 33 0.42 16.31 7.55
C THR A 33 1.93 16.51 7.37
N GLU A 34 2.68 16.54 8.47
CA GLU A 34 4.14 16.72 8.48
C GLU A 34 4.88 15.49 7.90
N VAL A 35 4.25 14.31 7.98
CA VAL A 35 4.83 13.05 7.51
C VAL A 35 4.24 12.69 6.15
N ARG A 36 5.09 12.72 5.11
CA ARG A 36 4.67 12.50 3.71
C ARG A 36 4.36 11.04 3.39
N SER A 37 4.92 10.09 4.12
CA SER A 37 4.70 8.65 3.92
C SER A 37 5.13 7.86 5.14
N LEU A 38 4.48 6.74 5.40
CA LEU A 38 4.99 5.71 6.30
C LEU A 38 6.20 5.00 5.67
N ASN A 39 7.03 4.40 6.52
CA ASN A 39 8.06 3.47 6.05
C ASN A 39 7.40 2.31 5.26
N LEU A 40 8.12 1.80 4.25
CA LEU A 40 7.58 0.74 3.39
C LEU A 40 7.25 -0.52 4.18
N SER A 41 8.09 -0.94 5.13
CA SER A 41 7.84 -2.14 5.94
C SER A 41 6.57 -2.02 6.79
N VAL A 42 6.32 -0.84 7.37
CA VAL A 42 5.10 -0.56 8.13
C VAL A 42 3.87 -0.58 7.23
N SER A 43 3.99 0.02 6.03
CA SER A 43 2.92 0.03 5.04
C SER A 43 2.54 -1.39 4.58
N VAL A 44 3.54 -2.25 4.35
CA VAL A 44 3.36 -3.67 4.02
C VAL A 44 2.67 -4.41 5.15
N ALA A 45 3.11 -4.22 6.39
CA ALA A 45 2.53 -4.87 7.57
C ALA A 45 1.04 -4.50 7.75
N ILE A 46 0.69 -3.22 7.63
CA ILE A 46 -0.70 -2.74 7.71
C ILE A 46 -1.55 -3.39 6.62
N GLY A 47 -1.08 -3.33 5.36
CA GLY A 47 -1.82 -3.88 4.22
C GLY A 47 -2.04 -5.39 4.33
N LEU A 48 -1.01 -6.13 4.75
CA LEU A 48 -1.11 -7.58 4.93
C LEU A 48 -2.07 -7.94 6.07
N PHE A 49 -1.97 -7.26 7.21
CA PHE A 49 -2.83 -7.54 8.36
C PHE A 49 -4.30 -7.26 8.05
N GLU A 50 -4.60 -6.16 7.37
CA GLU A 50 -5.97 -5.85 6.94
C GLU A 50 -6.49 -6.87 5.90
N ALA A 51 -5.65 -7.30 4.95
CA ALA A 51 -6.03 -8.32 3.99
C ALA A 51 -6.34 -9.66 4.68
N ILE A 52 -5.52 -10.08 5.65
CA ILE A 52 -5.77 -11.29 6.44
C ILE A 52 -7.08 -11.14 7.24
N ARG A 53 -7.31 -9.98 7.87
CA ARG A 53 -8.54 -9.70 8.63
C ARG A 53 -9.81 -9.81 7.79
N GLN A 54 -9.76 -9.54 6.49
CA GLN A 54 -10.91 -9.66 5.58
C GLN A 54 -11.13 -11.08 5.05
N LEU A 55 -10.10 -11.92 5.07
CA LEU A 55 -10.18 -13.32 4.64
C LEU A 55 -10.68 -14.25 5.76
N GLN A 56 -10.70 -13.76 7.00
CA GLN A 56 -11.29 -14.43 8.17
C GLN A 56 -12.71 -13.92 8.41
#